data_AF-A0A2X3LX23-F1
#
_entry.id   AF-A0A2X3LX23-F1
#
_cell.length_a   1.000
_cell.length_b   1.000
_cell.length_c   1.000
_cell.angle_alpha   90.00
_cell.angle_beta   90.00
_cell.angle_gamma   90.00
#
_symmetry.space_group_name_H-M   'P 1'
#
loop_
_entity.id
_entity.type
_entity.pdbx_description
1 polymer ?
#
loop_
_entity_poly.entity_id
_entity_poly.type
_entity_poly.pdbx_seq_one_letter_code
_entity_poly.pdbx_strand_id
1 'polypeptide(L)'
;MCVEQAQKLAMLSAPLLITGDTGTGKDLFAYACHQASPRAGKPYLALNCASIPEDAVESELFGHAPEGKKGFVEQANGGSVLLDEIGEMSPRMQAKLLRFLNDGTFRRVGEDHEVACRCAGDLRYAEESGRTGAKRHVP
;
A
#
# COMPACT_ATOMS: atom_id res chain seq x y z
N MET A 1 10.86 10.88 -12.97
CA MET A 1 9.46 10.65 -13.41
C MET A 1 8.81 11.99 -13.68
N CYS A 2 8.01 12.14 -14.75
CA CYS A 2 7.46 13.43 -15.15
C CYS A 2 6.10 13.71 -14.47
N VAL A 3 5.83 14.97 -14.09
CA VAL A 3 4.57 15.41 -13.44
C VAL A 3 3.33 15.06 -14.27
N GLU A 4 3.43 15.13 -15.60
CA GLU A 4 2.34 14.78 -16.51
C GLU A 4 1.96 13.29 -16.44
N GLN A 5 2.93 12.40 -16.21
CA GLN A 5 2.66 10.97 -16.02
C GLN A 5 1.94 10.73 -14.69
N ALA A 6 2.32 11.45 -13.62
CA ALA A 6 1.63 11.37 -12.34
C ALA A 6 0.15 11.71 -12.49
N GLN A 7 -0.18 12.79 -13.22
CA GLN A 7 -1.58 13.19 -13.43
C GLN A 7 -2.40 12.13 -14.18
N LYS A 8 -1.84 11.52 -15.22
CA LYS A 8 -2.52 10.45 -15.96
C LYS A 8 -2.77 9.22 -15.09
N LEU A 9 -1.77 8.82 -14.31
CA LEU A 9 -1.86 7.66 -13.40
C LEU A 9 -2.78 7.94 -12.20
N ALA A 10 -2.84 9.18 -11.72
CA ALA A 10 -3.68 9.60 -10.60
C ALA A 10 -5.19 9.44 -10.84
N MET A 11 -5.61 9.40 -12.11
CA MET A 11 -7.02 9.21 -12.49
C MET A 11 -7.42 7.73 -12.50
N LEU A 12 -6.46 6.79 -12.42
CA LEU A 12 -6.75 5.37 -12.38
C LEU A 12 -7.17 4.96 -10.98
N SER A 13 -8.23 4.16 -10.89
CA SER A 13 -8.60 3.45 -9.67
C SER A 13 -7.98 2.05 -9.68
N ALA A 14 -6.66 2.00 -9.76
CA ALA A 14 -5.87 0.78 -9.78
C ALA A 14 -4.58 0.95 -8.98
N PRO A 15 -4.03 -0.14 -8.40
CA PRO A 15 -2.75 -0.06 -7.73
C PRO A 15 -1.61 0.36 -8.68
N LEU A 16 -0.65 1.14 -8.17
CA LEU A 16 0.48 1.67 -8.94
C LEU A 16 1.80 1.15 -8.39
N LEU A 17 2.59 0.46 -9.22
CA LEU A 17 3.97 0.09 -8.89
C LEU A 17 4.94 1.16 -9.42
N ILE A 18 5.71 1.74 -8.50
CA ILE A 18 6.68 2.80 -8.75
C ILE A 18 8.08 2.21 -8.56
N THR A 19 8.79 1.96 -9.65
CA THR A 19 10.15 1.43 -9.62
C THR A 19 11.17 2.52 -9.90
N GLY A 20 12.29 2.51 -9.18
CA GLY A 20 13.39 3.43 -9.40
C GLY A 20 14.47 3.25 -8.34
N ASP A 21 15.67 3.77 -8.59
CA ASP A 21 16.79 3.61 -7.66
C ASP A 21 16.54 4.35 -6.33
N THR A 22 17.32 4.03 -5.29
CA THR A 22 17.28 4.74 -4.00
C THR A 22 17.46 6.24 -4.22
N GLY A 23 16.67 7.06 -3.52
CA GLY A 23 16.82 8.53 -3.59
C GLY A 23 16.30 9.19 -4.87
N THR A 24 15.58 8.46 -5.74
CA THR A 24 14.98 9.03 -6.97
C THR A 24 13.63 9.73 -6.74
N GLY A 25 13.18 9.85 -5.48
CA GLY A 25 11.94 10.55 -5.12
C GLY A 25 10.66 9.76 -5.42
N LYS A 26 10.69 8.43 -5.25
CA LYS A 26 9.52 7.55 -5.46
C LYS A 26 8.35 7.91 -4.55
N ASP A 27 8.65 8.25 -3.32
CA ASP A 27 7.72 8.74 -2.29
C ASP A 27 7.08 10.08 -2.69
N LEU A 28 7.88 11.03 -3.19
CA LEU A 28 7.38 12.29 -3.72
C LEU A 28 6.48 12.06 -4.94
N PHE A 29 6.83 11.14 -5.82
CA PHE A 29 6.00 10.81 -6.97
C PHE A 29 4.67 10.18 -6.53
N ALA A 30 4.71 9.20 -5.62
CA ALA A 30 3.52 8.60 -5.04
C ALA A 30 2.61 9.64 -4.37
N TYR A 31 3.18 10.61 -3.65
CA TYR A 31 2.42 11.70 -3.06
C TYR A 31 1.83 12.64 -4.13
N ALA A 32 2.60 12.96 -5.17
CA ALA A 32 2.14 13.81 -6.26
C ALA A 32 0.94 13.21 -6.99
N CYS A 33 0.94 11.90 -7.30
CA CYS A 33 -0.27 11.32 -7.88
C CYS A 33 -1.42 11.13 -6.88
N HIS A 34 -1.22 11.15 -5.56
CA HIS A 34 -2.34 11.23 -4.61
C HIS A 34 -2.99 12.60 -4.70
N GLN A 35 -2.18 13.66 -4.66
CA GLN A 35 -2.61 15.05 -4.78
C GLN A 35 -3.29 15.38 -6.12
N ALA A 36 -2.90 14.69 -7.18
CA ALA A 36 -3.53 14.84 -8.50
C ALA A 36 -4.78 13.96 -8.70
N SER A 37 -5.13 13.11 -7.73
CA SER A 37 -6.27 12.20 -7.85
C SER A 37 -7.57 12.81 -7.29
N PRO A 38 -8.74 12.23 -7.59
CA PRO A 38 -9.99 12.59 -6.92
C PRO A 38 -9.99 12.39 -5.39
N ARG A 39 -8.95 11.75 -4.84
CA ARG A 39 -8.78 11.44 -3.42
C ARG A 39 -7.83 12.38 -2.69
N ALA A 40 -7.36 13.47 -3.30
CA ALA A 40 -6.42 14.43 -2.69
C ALA A 40 -6.90 15.02 -1.34
N GLY A 41 -8.22 15.09 -1.11
CA GLY A 41 -8.81 15.52 0.17
C GLY A 41 -9.00 14.41 1.20
N LYS A 42 -8.44 13.22 0.97
CA LYS A 42 -8.59 12.01 1.80
C LYS A 42 -7.24 11.64 2.43
N PRO A 43 -7.21 10.74 3.43
CA PRO A 43 -5.97 10.35 4.07
C PRO A 43 -4.94 9.79 3.07
N TYR A 44 -3.69 10.19 3.24
CA TYR A 44 -2.53 9.58 2.58
C TYR A 44 -1.61 9.05 3.67
N LEU A 45 -1.40 7.73 3.71
CA LEU A 45 -0.51 7.11 4.67
C LEU A 45 0.62 6.39 3.94
N ALA A 46 1.85 6.59 4.41
CA ALA A 46 3.03 5.89 3.90
C ALA A 46 3.58 4.94 4.96
N LEU A 47 3.91 3.73 4.53
CA LEU A 47 4.46 2.68 5.37
C LEU A 47 5.72 2.13 4.69
N ASN A 48 6.85 2.20 5.39
CA ASN A 48 8.06 1.52 4.97
C ASN A 48 8.08 0.11 5.58
N CYS A 49 7.97 -0.92 4.74
CA CYS A 49 7.84 -2.30 5.18
C CYS A 49 9.14 -2.86 5.76
N ALA A 50 10.29 -2.33 5.34
CA ALA A 50 11.60 -2.67 5.90
C ALA A 50 11.80 -2.14 7.33
N SER A 51 11.01 -1.14 7.74
CA SER A 51 11.14 -0.48 9.05
C SER A 51 10.34 -1.16 10.16
N ILE A 52 9.49 -2.14 9.84
CA ILE A 52 8.60 -2.81 10.79
C ILE A 52 9.05 -4.25 10.99
N PRO A 53 9.16 -4.73 12.25
CA PRO A 53 9.42 -6.14 12.53
C PRO A 53 8.41 -7.07 11.84
N GLU A 54 8.88 -8.18 11.25
CA GLU A 54 8.04 -9.09 10.45
C GLU A 54 6.78 -9.57 11.17
N ASP A 55 6.89 -9.81 12.49
CA ASP A 55 5.80 -10.22 13.38
C ASP A 55 4.78 -9.10 13.66
N ALA A 56 5.18 -7.84 13.50
CA ALA A 56 4.32 -6.67 13.67
C ALA A 56 3.68 -6.16 12.38
N VAL A 57 4.22 -6.50 11.19
CA VAL A 57 3.71 -5.98 9.90
C VAL A 57 2.22 -6.25 9.73
N GLU A 58 1.74 -7.44 10.12
CA GLU A 58 0.32 -7.81 9.97
C GLU A 58 -0.61 -6.94 10.84
N SER A 59 -0.25 -6.73 12.10
CA SER A 59 -1.05 -5.95 13.04
C SER A 59 -0.95 -4.45 12.78
N GLU A 60 0.18 -3.94 12.29
CA GLU A 60 0.28 -2.56 11.82
C GLU A 60 -0.58 -2.33 10.57
N LEU A 61 -0.48 -3.21 9.58
CA LEU A 61 -1.17 -3.02 8.30
C LEU A 61 -2.69 -3.21 8.43
N PHE A 62 -3.12 -4.31 9.05
CA PHE A 62 -4.52 -4.72 9.13
C PHE A 62 -5.17 -4.48 10.50
N GLY A 63 -4.41 -4.09 11.52
CA GLY A 63 -4.96 -3.85 12.86
C GLY A 63 -5.01 -5.11 13.71
N HIS A 64 -5.28 -4.92 15.00
CA HIS A 64 -5.34 -5.97 16.01
C HIS A 64 -6.60 -5.78 16.85
N ALA A 65 -7.58 -6.65 16.68
CA ALA A 65 -8.88 -6.52 17.32
C ALA A 65 -8.85 -6.66 18.85
N PRO A 66 -8.07 -7.59 19.45
CA PRO A 66 -7.97 -7.69 20.90
C PRO A 66 -7.53 -6.39 21.60
N GLU A 67 -6.69 -5.58 20.94
CA GLU A 67 -6.25 -4.27 21.42
C GLU A 67 -7.09 -3.10 20.88
N GLY A 68 -8.10 -3.38 20.05
CA GLY A 68 -8.89 -2.34 19.36
C GLY A 68 -8.09 -1.47 18.40
N LYS A 69 -6.89 -1.91 17.99
CA LYS A 69 -5.98 -1.16 17.14
C LYS A 69 -6.43 -1.21 15.68
N LYS A 70 -6.65 -0.03 15.09
CA LYS A 70 -6.94 0.11 13.65
C LYS A 70 -5.65 0.02 12.82
N GLY A 71 -5.67 -0.78 11.77
CA GLY A 71 -4.55 -0.90 10.85
C GLY A 71 -4.38 0.31 9.94
N PHE A 72 -3.21 0.43 9.32
CA PHE A 72 -2.89 1.46 8.32
C PHE A 72 -3.92 1.48 7.17
N VAL A 73 -4.32 0.31 6.66
CA VAL A 73 -5.31 0.28 5.58
C VAL A 73 -6.66 0.86 6.04
N GLU A 74 -7.10 0.53 7.25
CA GLU A 74 -8.36 1.05 7.81
C GLU A 74 -8.32 2.57 7.99
N GLN A 75 -7.20 3.10 8.48
CA GLN A 75 -7.00 4.53 8.69
C GLN A 75 -6.96 5.30 7.36
N ALA A 76 -6.48 4.66 6.28
CA ALA A 76 -6.44 5.24 4.94
C ALA A 76 -7.75 5.07 4.15
N ASN A 77 -8.84 4.61 4.78
CA ASN A 77 -10.05 4.27 4.05
C ASN A 77 -10.61 5.42 3.20
N GLY A 78 -10.76 5.17 1.90
CA GLY A 78 -11.20 6.15 0.90
C GLY A 78 -10.11 7.10 0.39
N GLY A 79 -8.89 6.98 0.89
CA GLY A 79 -7.70 7.68 0.42
C GLY A 79 -6.73 6.75 -0.32
N SER A 80 -5.45 6.90 -0.01
CA SER A 80 -4.35 6.14 -0.64
C SER A 80 -3.33 5.68 0.41
N VAL A 81 -2.70 4.53 0.16
CA VAL A 81 -1.58 4.02 0.97
C VAL A 81 -0.37 3.85 0.08
N LEU A 82 0.78 4.33 0.54
CA LEU A 82 2.08 3.99 -0.03
C LEU A 82 2.72 2.87 0.80
N LEU A 83 3.05 1.76 0.16
CA LEU A 83 3.88 0.70 0.71
C LEU A 83 5.25 0.76 0.04
N ASP A 84 6.26 1.18 0.79
CA ASP A 84 7.65 1.24 0.36
C ASP A 84 8.37 -0.04 0.80
N GLU A 85 9.31 -0.52 -0.03
CA GLU A 85 10.05 -1.79 0.20
C GLU A 85 9.12 -3.01 0.40
N ILE A 86 8.04 -3.13 -0.39
CA ILE A 86 7.10 -4.27 -0.32
C ILE A 86 7.78 -5.63 -0.54
N GLY A 87 8.94 -5.67 -1.20
CA GLY A 87 9.79 -6.84 -1.39
C GLY A 87 10.31 -7.46 -0.09
N GLU A 88 10.40 -6.65 0.98
CA GLU A 88 10.78 -7.08 2.34
C GLU A 88 9.65 -7.79 3.08
N MET A 89 8.40 -7.69 2.59
CA MET A 89 7.32 -8.47 3.19
C MET A 89 7.52 -9.98 3.01
N SER A 90 7.10 -10.72 4.03
CA SER A 90 7.04 -12.18 3.97
C SER A 90 6.06 -12.65 2.87
N PRO A 91 6.29 -13.82 2.25
CA PRO A 91 5.38 -14.34 1.22
C PRO A 91 3.93 -14.48 1.69
N ARG A 92 3.73 -14.81 2.98
CA ARG A 92 2.41 -14.90 3.60
C ARG A 92 1.73 -13.53 3.65
N MET A 93 2.46 -12.48 4.01
CA MET A 93 1.92 -11.11 4.04
C MET A 93 1.60 -10.60 2.64
N GLN A 94 2.46 -10.88 1.66
CA GLN A 94 2.19 -10.55 0.26
C GLN A 94 0.89 -11.23 -0.21
N ALA A 95 0.70 -12.53 0.04
CA ALA A 95 -0.54 -13.22 -0.32
C ALA A 95 -1.79 -12.60 0.34
N LYS A 96 -1.69 -12.18 1.61
CA LYS A 96 -2.80 -11.51 2.33
C LYS A 96 -3.11 -10.14 1.73
N LEU A 97 -2.08 -9.38 1.39
CA LEU A 97 -2.23 -8.10 0.71
C LEU A 97 -2.89 -8.25 -0.67
N LEU A 98 -2.52 -9.27 -1.43
CA LEU A 98 -3.15 -9.54 -2.74
C LEU A 98 -4.65 -9.82 -2.61
N ARG A 99 -5.07 -10.59 -1.60
CA ARG A 99 -6.51 -10.78 -1.32
C ARG A 99 -7.20 -9.45 -0.99
N PHE A 100 -6.56 -8.63 -0.16
CA PHE A 100 -7.08 -7.31 0.17
C PHE A 100 -7.27 -6.42 -1.08
N LEU A 101 -6.31 -6.43 -2.01
CA LEU A 101 -6.43 -5.68 -3.27
C LEU A 101 -7.55 -6.18 -4.17
N ASN A 102 -7.73 -7.49 -4.24
CA ASN A 102 -8.73 -8.12 -5.09
C ASN A 102 -10.16 -7.92 -4.54
N ASP A 103 -10.32 -8.12 -3.23
CA ASP A 103 -11.64 -8.18 -2.60
C ASP A 103 -12.07 -6.82 -2.02
N GLY A 104 -11.11 -5.93 -1.74
CA GLY A 104 -11.35 -4.65 -1.06
C GLY A 104 -11.73 -4.81 0.42
N THR A 105 -11.59 -6.01 0.98
CA THR A 105 -11.88 -6.33 2.38
C THR A 105 -10.68 -6.99 3.05
N PHE A 106 -10.57 -6.81 4.36
CA PHE A 106 -9.54 -7.45 5.18
C PHE A 106 -10.11 -7.86 6.54
N ARG A 107 -9.34 -8.63 7.30
CA ARG A 107 -9.66 -8.97 8.70
C ARG A 107 -8.55 -8.48 9.62
N ARG A 108 -8.93 -7.88 10.74
CA ARG A 108 -7.97 -7.56 11.81
C ARG A 108 -7.41 -8.86 12.39
N VAL A 109 -6.20 -8.78 12.93
CA VAL A 109 -5.61 -9.92 13.63
C VAL A 109 -6.48 -10.26 14.86
N GLY A 110 -6.88 -11.53 14.97
CA GLY A 110 -7.75 -12.02 16.03
C GLY A 110 -9.24 -11.77 15.83
N GLU A 111 -9.68 -11.36 14.63
CA GLU A 111 -11.09 -11.11 14.29
C GLU A 111 -11.48 -11.88 13.02
N ASP A 112 -12.69 -12.47 13.02
CA ASP A 112 -13.24 -13.17 11.85
C ASP A 112 -14.12 -12.28 10.97
N HIS A 113 -14.48 -11.09 11.46
CA HIS A 113 -15.27 -10.13 10.73
C HIS A 113 -14.44 -9.41 9.67
N GLU A 114 -15.02 -9.26 8.47
CA GLU A 114 -14.40 -8.55 7.37
C GLU A 114 -14.74 -7.06 7.41
N VAL A 115 -13.71 -6.24 7.24
CA VAL A 115 -13.80 -4.79 7.17
C VAL A 115 -13.54 -4.38 5.72
N ALA A 116 -14.49 -3.68 5.11
CA ALA A 116 -14.32 -3.11 3.77
C ALA A 116 -13.48 -1.84 3.80
N CYS A 117 -12.41 -1.78 2.99
CA CYS A 117 -11.61 -0.57 2.78
C CYS A 117 -11.56 -0.19 1.30
N ARG A 118 -11.99 1.03 0.99
CA ARG A 118 -11.89 1.61 -0.37
C ARG A 118 -10.46 1.99 -0.76
N CYS A 119 -9.53 1.99 0.19
CA CYS A 119 -8.12 2.26 -0.05
C CYS A 119 -7.44 1.22 -0.96
N ALA A 120 -7.97 0.00 -1.06
CA ALA A 120 -7.47 -1.05 -1.95
C ALA A 120 -7.36 -0.60 -3.41
N GLY A 121 -8.28 0.26 -3.86
CA GLY A 121 -8.32 0.76 -5.24
C GLY A 121 -7.34 1.90 -5.56
N ASP A 122 -6.45 2.28 -4.64
CA ASP A 122 -5.36 3.25 -4.87
C ASP A 122 -4.19 2.96 -3.90
N LEU A 123 -3.75 1.70 -3.92
CA LEU A 123 -2.51 1.31 -3.26
C LEU A 123 -1.31 1.62 -4.16
N ARG A 124 -0.30 2.26 -3.60
CA ARG A 124 0.92 2.66 -4.30
C ARG A 124 2.07 1.87 -3.72
N TYR A 125 2.88 1.28 -4.57
CA TYR A 125 4.06 0.52 -4.19
C TYR A 125 5.29 1.27 -4.65
N ALA A 126 6.31 1.35 -3.81
CA ALA A 126 7.63 1.83 -4.20
C ALA A 126 8.67 0.71 -4.02
N GLU A 127 9.47 0.49 -5.06
CA GLU A 127 10.48 -0.58 -5.12
C GLU A 127 11.77 -0.11 -5.81
N GLU A 128 12.91 -0.71 -5.43
CA GLU A 128 14.19 -0.46 -6.08
C GLU A 128 14.34 -1.17 -7.43
N SER A 129 14.96 -0.48 -8.41
CA SER A 129 15.25 -1.08 -9.72
C SER A 129 16.20 -2.26 -9.56
N GLY A 130 15.86 -3.43 -10.11
CA GLY A 130 16.72 -4.62 -10.08
C GLY A 130 16.34 -5.67 -9.02
N ARG A 131 15.51 -5.33 -8.05
CA ARG A 131 14.86 -6.31 -7.15
C ARG A 131 13.74 -7.11 -7.82
N THR A 132 13.37 -6.71 -9.04
CA THR A 132 12.33 -7.27 -9.89
C THR A 132 12.62 -8.70 -10.39
N GLY A 133 13.82 -9.24 -10.13
CA GLY A 133 14.29 -10.53 -10.65
C GLY A 133 13.83 -11.79 -9.90
N ALA A 134 13.35 -11.70 -8.65
CA ALA A 134 13.10 -12.90 -7.83
C ALA A 134 11.66 -13.08 -7.30
N LYS A 135 10.80 -12.07 -7.40
CA LYS A 135 9.42 -12.14 -6.87
C LYS A 135 8.42 -11.53 -7.84
N ARG A 136 8.24 -12.15 -9.00
CA ARG A 136 7.04 -11.94 -9.84
C ARG A 136 5.83 -12.52 -9.10
N HIS A 137 5.27 -11.80 -8.14
CA HIS A 137 3.90 -12.01 -7.62
C HIS A 137 3.37 -10.71 -7.04
N VAL A 138 3.18 -9.73 -7.93
CA VAL A 138 2.12 -8.74 -7.76
C VAL A 138 1.28 -8.83 -9.04
N PRO A 139 0.09 -9.48 -9.03
CA PRO A 139 -0.88 -9.41 -10.12
C PRO A 139 -1.29 -7.97 -10.46
#